data_AF-X0YBD3-F1
#
_entry.id   AF-X0YBD3-F1
#
_cell.length_a   1.000
_cell.length_b   1.000
_cell.length_c   1.000
_cell.angle_alpha   90.00
_cell.angle_beta   90.00
_cell.angle_gamma   90.00
#
_symmetry.space_group_name_H-M   'P 1'
#
loop_
_entity.id
_entity.type
_entity.pdbx_description
1 polymer ?
#
loop_
_entity_poly.entity_id
_entity_poly.type
_entity_poly.pdbx_seq_one_letter_code
_entity_poly.pdbx_strand_id
1 'polypeptide(L)'
;MRNWNEDLPPLARERLAKIGELTAEEKKKMVDDEKVNSLLSEFYLGQIDSDNLWKKLKEESKPSLLREAQMRLIDSLSFGTTPIELQRKRDGILAIETLKEEQNTSTVELTLNLMEDLQKRHKAEIEQAYSSIKAEVERNPQLRVKQVQQGQNTMMV
;
A
#
# COMPACT_ATOMS: atom_id res chain seq x y z
N MET A 1 22.32 18.48 30.38
CA MET A 1 20.98 18.57 29.75
C MET A 1 20.38 19.90 30.16
N ARG A 2 19.93 20.75 29.23
CA ARG A 2 19.20 21.99 29.57
C ARG A 2 17.92 21.61 30.30
N ASN A 3 17.58 22.32 31.37
CA ASN A 3 16.33 22.08 32.08
C ASN A 3 15.21 22.81 31.33
N TRP A 4 14.77 22.24 30.20
CA TRP A 4 13.77 22.84 29.29
C TRP A 4 12.46 23.22 30.00
N ASN A 5 12.20 22.62 31.15
CA ASN A 5 11.05 22.95 31.97
C ASN A 5 11.12 24.37 32.54
N GLU A 6 12.31 24.92 32.81
CA GLU A 6 12.49 26.27 33.38
C GLU A 6 12.34 27.39 32.35
N ASP A 7 12.66 27.12 31.09
CA ASP A 7 12.66 28.09 29.99
C ASP A 7 11.27 28.28 29.33
N LEU A 8 10.28 27.46 29.69
CA LEU A 8 8.95 27.50 29.09
C LEU A 8 8.03 28.54 29.77
N PRO A 9 7.30 29.37 28.99
CA PRO A 9 6.29 30.28 29.52
C PRO A 9 5.20 29.55 30.35
N PRO A 10 4.61 30.19 31.38
CA PRO A 10 3.62 29.55 32.26
C PRO A 10 2.46 28.87 31.51
N LEU A 11 1.95 29.52 30.46
CA LEU A 11 0.86 29.00 29.62
C LEU A 11 1.29 27.76 28.81
N ALA A 12 2.56 27.67 28.43
CA ALA A 12 3.10 26.50 27.73
C ALA A 12 3.24 25.30 28.68
N ARG A 13 3.66 25.53 29.94
CA ARG A 13 3.71 24.49 30.97
C ARG A 13 2.32 23.96 31.32
N GLU A 14 1.33 24.84 31.45
CA GLU A 14 -0.06 24.44 31.71
C GLU A 14 -0.64 23.62 30.55
N ARG A 15 -0.33 24.02 29.30
CA ARG A 15 -0.74 23.24 28.11
C ARG A 15 -0.07 21.87 28.04
N LEU A 16 1.22 21.77 28.36
CA LEU A 16 1.93 20.48 28.40
C LEU A 16 1.40 19.58 29.54
N ALA A 17 1.10 20.16 30.70
CA ALA A 17 0.48 19.42 31.80
C ALA A 17 -0.91 18.87 31.44
N LYS A 18 -1.67 19.58 30.58
CA LYS A 18 -2.96 19.08 30.04
C LYS A 18 -2.80 17.97 29.00
N ILE A 19 -1.71 17.97 28.25
CA ILE A 19 -1.41 16.93 27.25
C ILE A 19 -0.91 15.64 27.94
N GLY A 20 -0.28 15.77 29.12
CA GLY A 20 0.24 14.64 29.89
C GLY A 20 1.48 14.02 29.24
N GLU A 21 2.23 13.23 30.02
CA GLU A 21 3.28 12.39 29.44
C GLU A 21 2.65 11.14 28.81
N LEU A 22 3.22 10.68 27.69
CA LEU A 22 2.84 9.41 27.10
C LEU A 22 2.92 8.29 28.16
N THR A 23 1.83 7.54 28.26
CA THR A 23 1.74 6.34 29.08
C THR A 23 2.76 5.30 28.63
N ALA A 24 3.08 4.34 29.50
CA ALA A 24 3.99 3.25 29.16
C ALA A 24 3.47 2.43 27.95
N GLU A 25 2.16 2.20 27.89
CA GLU A 25 1.46 1.58 26.77
C GLU A 25 1.62 2.36 25.46
N GLU A 26 1.44 3.68 25.47
CA GLU A 26 1.59 4.51 24.26
C GLU A 26 3.03 4.54 23.76
N LYS A 27 4.00 4.65 24.68
CA LYS A 27 5.44 4.57 24.34
C LYS A 27 5.77 3.21 23.71
N LYS A 28 5.26 2.12 24.28
CA LYS A 28 5.47 0.77 23.74
C LYS A 28 4.85 0.60 22.36
N LYS A 29 3.63 1.11 22.16
CA LYS A 29 2.95 1.10 20.86
C LYS A 29 3.76 1.85 19.80
N MET A 30 4.27 3.04 20.11
CA MET A 30 5.12 3.81 19.18
C MET A 30 6.36 3.02 18.77
N VAL A 31 7.02 2.34 19.71
CA VAL A 31 8.20 1.51 19.41
C VAL A 31 7.84 0.33 18.51
N ASP A 32 6.74 -0.37 18.80
CA ASP A 32 6.28 -1.48 17.97
C ASP A 32 5.88 -0.98 16.56
N ASP A 33 5.23 0.19 16.46
CA ASP A 33 4.86 0.82 15.18
C ASP A 33 6.06 1.20 14.32
N GLU A 34 7.11 1.77 14.93
CA GLU A 34 8.36 2.13 14.27
C GLU A 34 9.11 0.89 13.76
N LYS A 35 9.15 -0.18 14.56
CA LYS A 35 9.71 -1.46 14.15
C LYS A 35 8.99 -2.04 12.93
N VAL A 36 7.65 -2.07 12.96
CA VAL A 36 6.84 -2.56 11.83
C VAL A 36 7.11 -1.71 10.59
N ASN A 37 7.19 -0.39 10.71
CA ASN A 37 7.50 0.51 9.60
C ASN A 37 8.87 0.22 8.98
N SER A 38 9.91 0.09 9.81
CA SER A 38 11.26 -0.21 9.34
C SER A 38 11.29 -1.55 8.60
N LEU A 39 10.70 -2.58 9.19
CA LEU A 39 10.67 -3.92 8.61
C LEU A 39 9.90 -3.98 7.28
N LEU A 40 8.71 -3.39 7.23
CA LEU A 40 7.90 -3.37 6.02
C LEU A 40 8.52 -2.50 4.92
N SER A 41 9.25 -1.44 5.28
CA SER A 41 10.00 -0.64 4.32
C SER A 41 11.05 -1.48 3.58
N GLU A 42 11.86 -2.25 4.30
CA GLU A 42 12.83 -3.19 3.71
C GLU A 42 12.13 -4.19 2.78
N PHE A 43 10.98 -4.72 3.21
CA PHE A 43 10.20 -5.69 2.45
C PHE A 43 9.61 -5.09 1.16
N TYR A 44 9.02 -3.89 1.23
CA TYR A 44 8.48 -3.19 0.07
C TYR A 44 9.57 -2.86 -0.95
N LEU A 45 10.75 -2.43 -0.48
CA LEU A 45 11.92 -2.21 -1.32
C LEU A 45 12.52 -3.50 -1.90
N GLY A 46 12.04 -4.67 -1.46
CA GLY A 46 12.54 -5.97 -1.90
C GLY A 46 13.92 -6.33 -1.35
N GLN A 47 14.35 -5.66 -0.28
CA GLN A 47 15.60 -5.97 0.41
C GLN A 47 15.49 -7.25 1.24
N ILE A 48 14.28 -7.58 1.68
CA ILE A 48 13.92 -8.85 2.32
C ILE A 48 12.72 -9.46 1.60
N ASP A 49 12.68 -10.79 1.57
CA ASP A 49 11.58 -11.60 1.05
C ASP A 49 10.63 -12.06 2.18
N SER A 50 9.60 -12.84 1.82
CA SER A 50 8.61 -13.36 2.76
C SER A 50 9.23 -14.24 3.85
N ASP A 51 10.26 -15.01 3.53
CA ASP A 51 10.94 -15.90 4.48
C ASP A 51 11.77 -15.10 5.50
N ASN A 52 12.48 -14.06 5.04
CA ASN A 52 13.21 -13.17 5.93
C ASN A 52 12.26 -12.30 6.77
N LEU A 53 11.15 -11.83 6.20
CA LEU A 53 10.09 -11.16 6.92
C LEU A 53 9.55 -12.06 8.04
N TRP A 54 9.24 -13.32 7.71
CA TRP A 54 8.79 -14.33 8.66
C TRP A 54 9.78 -14.53 9.81
N LYS A 55 11.07 -14.72 9.51
CA LYS A 55 12.11 -14.93 10.52
C LYS A 55 12.19 -13.76 11.50
N LYS A 56 12.28 -12.53 10.97
CA LYS A 56 12.36 -11.31 11.79
C LYS A 56 11.12 -11.14 12.69
N LEU A 57 9.93 -11.44 12.18
CA LEU A 57 8.69 -11.36 12.96
C LEU A 57 8.57 -12.48 14.01
N LYS A 58 9.07 -13.68 13.71
CA LYS A 58 9.09 -14.79 14.65
C LYS A 58 9.95 -14.50 15.87
N GLU A 59 11.09 -13.85 15.69
CA GLU A 59 12.00 -13.47 16.78
C GLU A 59 11.34 -12.53 17.78
N GLU A 60 10.44 -11.66 17.33
CA GLU A 60 9.70 -10.75 18.22
C GLU A 60 8.56 -11.46 18.97
N SER A 61 7.94 -12.51 18.40
CA SER A 61 6.88 -13.33 19.03
C SER A 61 5.74 -12.53 19.69
N LYS A 62 5.45 -11.32 19.19
CA LYS A 62 4.39 -10.43 19.72
C LYS A 62 3.14 -10.46 18.85
N PRO A 63 1.99 -10.93 19.36
CA PRO A 63 0.75 -10.98 18.57
C PRO A 63 0.29 -9.63 18.02
N SER A 64 0.47 -8.54 18.79
CA SER A 64 0.14 -7.18 18.35
C SER A 64 0.97 -6.75 17.13
N LEU A 65 2.25 -7.09 17.12
CA LEU A 65 3.19 -6.75 16.05
C LEU A 65 2.87 -7.55 14.78
N LEU A 66 2.57 -8.84 14.91
CA LEU A 66 2.13 -9.68 13.79
C LEU A 66 0.85 -9.11 13.16
N ARG A 67 -0.14 -8.75 13.98
CA ARG A 67 -1.39 -8.16 13.52
C ARG A 67 -1.14 -6.87 12.76
N GLU A 68 -0.36 -5.95 13.33
CA GLU A 68 -0.08 -4.64 12.73
C GLU A 68 0.66 -4.78 11.39
N ALA A 69 1.69 -5.65 11.34
CA ALA A 69 2.44 -5.90 10.12
C ALA A 69 1.55 -6.48 9.00
N GLN A 70 0.69 -7.44 9.33
CA GLN A 70 -0.22 -8.02 8.36
C GLN A 70 -1.27 -7.01 7.87
N MET A 71 -1.84 -6.20 8.77
CA MET A 71 -2.80 -5.16 8.38
C MET A 71 -2.19 -4.15 7.42
N ARG A 72 -0.96 -3.68 7.69
CA ARG A 72 -0.27 -2.75 6.78
C ARG A 72 0.03 -3.35 5.41
N LEU A 73 0.36 -4.65 5.35
CA LEU A 73 0.50 -5.34 4.06
C LEU A 73 -0.83 -5.38 3.30
N ILE A 74 -1.93 -5.71 4.00
CA ILE A 74 -3.29 -5.73 3.43
C ILE A 74 -3.68 -4.33 2.92
N ASP A 75 -3.47 -3.29 3.71
CA ASP A 75 -3.77 -1.89 3.36
C ASP A 75 -2.95 -1.40 2.16
N SER A 76 -1.78 -2.02 1.92
CA SER A 76 -0.95 -1.73 0.76
C SER A 76 -1.42 -2.38 -0.54
N LEU A 77 -2.37 -3.33 -0.49
CA LEU A 77 -2.86 -4.02 -1.68
C LEU A 77 -3.67 -3.05 -2.56
N SER A 78 -3.41 -3.07 -3.86
CA SER A 78 -4.06 -2.17 -4.83
C SER A 78 -4.24 -2.83 -6.19
N PHE A 79 -5.27 -2.43 -6.93
CA PHE A 79 -5.47 -2.91 -8.31
C PHE A 79 -4.40 -2.43 -9.29
N GLY A 80 -3.67 -1.36 -8.94
CA GLY A 80 -2.58 -0.81 -9.76
C GLY A 80 -1.22 -1.50 -9.55
N THR A 81 -1.10 -2.43 -8.60
CA THR A 81 0.17 -3.10 -8.28
C THR A 81 0.60 -4.06 -9.40
N THR A 82 1.89 -4.23 -9.65
CA THR A 82 2.37 -5.24 -10.61
C THR A 82 2.11 -6.67 -10.11
N PRO A 83 2.06 -7.69 -10.99
CA PRO A 83 1.88 -9.09 -10.56
C PRO A 83 2.97 -9.57 -9.58
N ILE A 84 4.21 -9.11 -9.78
CA ILE A 84 5.35 -9.48 -8.91
C ILE A 84 5.18 -8.86 -7.52
N GLU A 85 4.79 -7.58 -7.44
CA GLU A 85 4.53 -6.92 -6.17
C GLU A 85 3.31 -7.49 -5.45
N LEU A 86 2.25 -7.84 -6.20
CA LEU A 86 1.08 -8.52 -5.64
C LEU A 86 1.49 -9.86 -5.03
N GLN A 87 2.24 -10.68 -5.78
CA GLN A 87 2.72 -11.97 -5.29
C GLN A 87 3.55 -11.81 -4.02
N ARG A 88 4.51 -10.87 -4.02
CA ARG A 88 5.32 -10.57 -2.83
C ARG A 88 4.43 -10.24 -1.63
N LYS A 89 3.46 -9.33 -1.78
CA LYS A 89 2.55 -8.95 -0.68
C LYS A 89 1.73 -10.14 -0.19
N ARG A 90 1.23 -10.97 -1.10
CA ARG A 90 0.50 -12.21 -0.76
C ARG A 90 1.36 -13.15 0.07
N ASP A 91 2.58 -13.42 -0.37
CA ASP A 91 3.51 -14.30 0.32
C ASP A 91 3.84 -13.76 1.71
N GLY A 92 4.04 -12.44 1.83
CA GLY A 92 4.21 -11.78 3.13
C GLY A 92 2.99 -11.93 4.05
N ILE A 93 1.78 -11.69 3.55
CA ILE A 93 0.54 -11.80 4.34
C ILE A 93 0.36 -13.23 4.87
N LEU A 94 0.58 -14.23 4.01
CA LEU A 94 0.47 -15.65 4.38
C LEU A 94 1.58 -16.06 5.34
N ALA A 95 2.82 -15.61 5.12
CA ALA A 95 3.92 -15.86 6.04
C ALA A 95 3.56 -15.37 7.46
N ILE A 96 3.06 -14.14 7.59
CA ILE A 96 2.64 -13.62 8.90
C ILE A 96 1.48 -14.42 9.50
N GLU A 97 0.53 -14.88 8.69
CA GLU A 97 -0.60 -15.70 9.15
C GLU A 97 -0.11 -17.00 9.82
N THR A 98 0.93 -17.63 9.29
CA THR A 98 1.51 -18.87 9.86
C THR A 98 2.20 -18.67 11.21
N LEU A 99 2.47 -17.42 11.63
CA LEU A 99 3.09 -17.12 12.92
C LEU A 99 2.06 -16.94 14.04
N LYS A 100 0.78 -16.85 13.72
CA LYS A 100 -0.27 -16.64 14.70
C LYS A 100 -0.62 -17.94 15.44
N GLU A 101 -1.11 -17.80 16.66
CA GLU A 101 -1.64 -18.91 17.45
C GLU A 101 -2.93 -19.46 16.81
N GLU A 102 -3.85 -18.56 16.45
CA GLU A 102 -5.08 -18.88 15.73
C GLU A 102 -4.89 -18.55 14.24
N GLN A 103 -4.57 -19.58 13.46
CA GLN A 103 -4.30 -19.44 12.03
C GLN A 103 -5.55 -19.68 11.21
N ASN A 104 -5.78 -18.81 10.22
CA ASN A 104 -6.83 -18.97 9.21
C ASN A 104 -6.25 -18.95 7.79
N THR A 105 -5.06 -19.52 7.61
CA THR A 105 -4.27 -19.48 6.36
C THR A 105 -5.10 -19.82 5.13
N SER A 106 -5.90 -20.89 5.16
CA SER A 106 -6.74 -21.29 4.01
C SER A 106 -7.78 -20.24 3.63
N THR A 107 -8.41 -19.59 4.61
CA THR A 107 -9.40 -18.53 4.38
C THR A 107 -8.74 -17.26 3.86
N VAL A 108 -7.58 -16.91 4.41
CA VAL A 108 -6.79 -15.77 3.94
C VAL A 108 -6.34 -16.00 2.49
N GLU A 109 -5.80 -17.19 2.18
CA GLU A 109 -5.37 -17.56 0.83
C GLU A 109 -6.52 -17.52 -0.18
N LEU A 110 -7.69 -18.07 0.18
CA LEU A 110 -8.89 -18.01 -0.66
C LEU A 110 -9.28 -16.56 -0.97
N THR A 111 -9.23 -15.68 0.03
CA THR A 111 -9.57 -14.26 -0.14
C THR A 111 -8.56 -13.53 -1.02
N LEU A 112 -7.26 -13.83 -0.87
CA LEU A 112 -6.21 -13.29 -1.73
C LEU A 112 -6.36 -13.74 -3.19
N ASN A 113 -6.77 -15.00 -3.42
CA ASN A 113 -7.07 -15.51 -4.76
C ASN A 113 -8.23 -14.73 -5.41
N LEU A 114 -9.31 -14.50 -4.67
CA LEU A 114 -10.45 -13.70 -5.16
C LEU A 114 -10.01 -12.27 -5.53
N MET A 115 -9.11 -11.66 -4.75
CA MET A 115 -8.56 -10.34 -5.05
C MET A 115 -7.71 -10.33 -6.32
N GLU A 116 -6.86 -11.33 -6.52
CA GLU A 116 -6.07 -11.47 -7.74
C GLU A 116 -6.96 -11.61 -8.99
N ASP A 117 -8.03 -12.41 -8.89
CA ASP A 117 -9.00 -12.55 -9.98
C ASP A 117 -9.74 -11.25 -10.28
N LEU A 118 -10.08 -10.48 -9.24
CA LEU A 118 -10.65 -9.13 -9.41
C LEU A 118 -9.67 -8.19 -10.11
N GLN A 119 -8.39 -8.22 -9.75
CA GLN A 119 -7.37 -7.39 -10.39
C GLN A 119 -7.18 -7.74 -11.88
N LYS A 120 -7.17 -9.03 -12.21
CA LYS A 120 -7.09 -9.50 -13.61
C LYS A 120 -8.27 -9.01 -14.44
N ARG A 121 -9.50 -9.12 -13.90
CA ARG A 121 -10.72 -8.64 -14.57
C ARG A 121 -10.70 -7.12 -14.76
N HIS A 122 -10.35 -6.37 -13.71
CA HIS A 122 -10.22 -4.92 -13.80
C HIS A 122 -9.24 -4.48 -14.90
N LYS A 123 -8.08 -5.14 -15.01
CA LYS A 123 -7.11 -4.86 -16.06
C LYS A 123 -7.66 -5.15 -17.46
N ALA A 124 -8.32 -6.30 -17.63
CA ALA A 124 -8.94 -6.68 -18.90
C ALA A 124 -10.04 -5.69 -19.33
N GLU A 125 -10.87 -5.25 -18.40
CA GLU A 125 -11.92 -4.26 -18.66
C GLU A 125 -11.34 -2.90 -19.08
N ILE A 126 -10.28 -2.43 -18.43
CA ILE A 126 -9.57 -1.20 -18.84
C ILE A 126 -8.99 -1.35 -20.26
N GLU A 127 -8.32 -2.47 -20.56
CA GLU A 127 -7.73 -2.71 -21.88
C GLU A 127 -8.80 -2.79 -22.99
N GLN A 128 -9.94 -3.42 -22.69
CA GLN A 128 -11.07 -3.50 -23.61
C GLN A 128 -11.69 -2.12 -23.87
N ALA A 129 -11.92 -1.33 -22.82
CA ALA A 129 -12.45 0.02 -22.94
C ALA A 129 -11.51 0.93 -23.75
N TYR A 130 -10.21 0.88 -23.44
CA TYR A 130 -9.18 1.61 -24.18
C TYR A 130 -9.17 1.23 -25.67
N SER A 131 -9.18 -0.07 -25.97
CA SER A 131 -9.17 -0.57 -27.35
C SER A 131 -10.41 -0.13 -28.12
N SER A 132 -11.57 -0.14 -27.44
CA SER A 132 -12.84 0.31 -28.02
C SER A 132 -12.80 1.79 -28.37
N ILE A 133 -12.31 2.65 -27.44
CA ILE A 133 -12.16 4.09 -27.69
C ILE A 133 -11.20 4.35 -28.85
N LYS A 134 -10.04 3.67 -28.87
CA LYS A 134 -9.04 3.82 -29.92
C LYS A 134 -9.63 3.47 -31.30
N ALA A 135 -10.38 2.36 -31.38
CA ALA A 135 -11.03 1.95 -32.62
C ALA A 135 -12.05 2.98 -33.12
N GLU A 136 -12.85 3.57 -32.23
CA GLU A 136 -13.81 4.62 -32.58
C GLU A 136 -13.11 5.90 -33.07
N VAL A 137 -11.98 6.29 -32.45
CA VAL A 137 -11.18 7.43 -32.91
C VAL A 137 -10.57 7.18 -34.29
N GLU A 138 -10.02 5.98 -34.53
CA GLU A 138 -9.42 5.62 -35.82
C GLU A 138 -10.45 5.54 -36.95
N ARG A 139 -11.66 5.05 -36.64
CA ARG A 139 -12.79 4.93 -37.58
C ARG A 139 -13.51 6.23 -37.87
N ASN A 140 -13.28 7.29 -37.09
CA ASN A 140 -13.91 8.59 -37.29
C ASN A 140 -12.96 9.57 -38.04
N PRO A 141 -13.13 9.77 -39.36
CA PRO A 141 -12.31 10.72 -40.12
C PRO A 141 -12.37 12.13 -39.52
N GLN A 142 -13.49 12.55 -38.92
CA GLN A 142 -13.67 13.91 -38.42
C GLN A 142 -12.79 14.23 -37.19
N LEU A 143 -12.34 13.23 -36.43
CA LEU A 143 -11.36 13.41 -35.36
C LEU A 143 -9.91 13.48 -35.89
N ARG A 144 -9.65 12.90 -37.08
CA ARG A 144 -8.38 13.04 -37.80
C ARG A 144 -8.27 14.40 -38.49
N VAL A 145 -9.40 14.96 -38.95
CA VAL A 145 -9.48 16.31 -39.56
C VAL A 145 -9.62 17.38 -38.47
N LYS A 146 -8.67 17.46 -37.55
CA LYS A 146 -8.44 18.73 -36.84
C LYS A 146 -7.85 19.68 -37.86
N GLN A 147 -8.74 20.43 -38.52
CA GLN A 147 -8.51 21.49 -39.50
C GLN A 147 -7.05 21.96 -39.60
N VAL A 148 -6.32 21.43 -40.58
CA VAL A 148 -5.32 22.26 -41.26
C VAL A 148 -6.13 23.18 -42.16
N GLN A 149 -6.67 24.27 -41.60
CA GLN A 149 -7.00 25.45 -42.40
C GLN A 149 -5.67 26.08 -42.85
N GLN A 150 -5.02 25.47 -43.84
CA GLN A 150 -4.21 26.25 -44.75
C GLN A 150 -5.16 26.75 -45.83
N GLY A 151 -5.17 28.07 -45.99
CA GLY A 151 -6.14 28.79 -46.80
C GLY A 151 -6.30 28.23 -48.22
N GLN A 152 -7.55 28.30 -48.68
CA GLN A 152 -7.96 28.38 -50.08
C GLN A 152 -7.27 27.40 -51.04
N ASN A 153 -7.77 26.16 -51.10
CA ASN A 153 -8.36 25.62 -52.35
C ASN A 153 -8.82 24.17 -52.15
N THR A 154 -10.09 23.95 -52.44
CA THR A 154 -10.66 22.62 -52.63
C THR A 154 -10.18 22.07 -53.98
N MET A 155 -9.51 20.93 -54.00
CA MET A 155 -9.46 20.08 -55.19
C MET A 155 -9.62 18.63 -54.74
N MET A 156 -10.67 17.98 -55.26
CA MET A 156 -10.91 16.55 -55.08
C MET A 156 -9.95 15.75 -55.96
N VAL A 157 -9.25 14.78 -55.36
CA VAL A 157 -9.06 13.43 -55.91
C VAL A 157 -9.15 12.45 -54.76
#